data_AF-A0A838DND5-F1
#
_entry.id   AF-A0A838DND5-F1
#
_cell.length_a   1.000
_cell.length_b   1.000
_cell.length_c   1.000
_cell.angle_alpha   90.00
_cell.angle_beta   90.00
_cell.angle_gamma   90.00
#
_symmetry.space_group_name_H-M   'P 1'
#
loop_
_entity.id
_entity.type
_entity.pdbx_description
1 polymer ?
#
loop_
_entity_poly.entity_id
_entity_poly.type
_entity_poly.pdbx_seq_one_letter_code
_entity_poly.pdbx_strand_id
1 'polypeptide(L)'
;MTDFRPDFAEMTVFIKEKVAALRVPSRQWADLARLAVQGQPYNAQRLAELEAFINTVRGELRTAVIVASEHFTEEQLELLRKHAVMSKTAWRSYKKSRRVTLKTGFTLVTY
;
A
#
# COMPACT_ATOMS: atom_id res chain seq x y z
N MET A 1 22.46 3.62 22.62
CA MET A 1 21.42 3.23 21.65
C MET A 1 20.17 3.97 22.06
N THR A 2 19.76 5.00 21.32
CA THR A 2 18.46 5.66 21.52
C THR A 2 17.37 4.63 21.24
N ASP A 3 16.54 4.37 22.24
CA ASP A 3 15.38 3.48 22.14
C ASP A 3 14.38 4.12 21.18
N PHE A 4 14.45 3.76 19.90
CA PHE A 4 13.54 4.28 18.88
C PHE A 4 12.17 3.65 19.12
N ARG A 5 11.27 4.41 19.74
CA ARG A 5 9.88 4.04 19.91
C ARG A 5 9.03 4.88 18.97
N PRO A 6 8.38 4.28 17.95
CA PRO A 6 7.51 5.03 17.05
C PRO A 6 6.32 5.60 17.83
N ASP A 7 5.99 6.87 17.58
CA ASP A 7 4.76 7.47 18.11
C ASP A 7 3.53 6.85 17.44
N PHE A 8 2.53 6.50 18.26
CA PHE A 8 1.33 5.81 17.77
C PHE A 8 0.45 6.73 16.91
N ALA A 9 0.31 8.00 17.27
CA ALA A 9 -0.53 8.94 16.56
C ALA A 9 0.10 9.31 15.20
N GLU A 10 1.40 9.62 15.18
CA GLU A 10 2.15 9.89 13.96
C GLU A 10 2.11 8.71 12.99
N MET A 11 2.37 7.49 13.48
CA MET A 11 2.32 6.28 12.65
C MET A 11 0.92 6.05 12.07
N THR A 12 -0.12 6.29 12.88
CA THR A 12 -1.52 6.15 12.43
C THR A 12 -1.87 7.14 11.34
N VAL A 13 -1.49 8.42 11.50
CA VAL A 13 -1.69 9.46 10.49
C VAL A 13 -0.94 9.11 9.20
N PHE A 14 0.35 8.77 9.31
CA PHE A 14 1.18 8.40 8.17
C PHE A 14 0.58 7.24 7.37
N ILE A 15 0.23 6.13 8.04
CA ILE A 15 -0.33 4.96 7.35
C ILE A 15 -1.68 5.31 6.70
N LYS A 16 -2.54 6.07 7.40
CA LYS A 16 -3.83 6.50 6.85
C LYS A 16 -3.67 7.34 5.58
N GLU A 17 -2.75 8.31 5.58
CA GLU A 17 -2.48 9.16 4.42
C GLU A 17 -1.96 8.35 3.24
N LYS A 18 -1.01 7.44 3.47
CA LYS A 18 -0.47 6.60 2.40
C LYS A 18 -1.51 5.62 1.84
N VAL A 19 -2.38 5.06 2.68
CA VAL A 19 -3.53 4.25 2.20
C VAL A 19 -4.48 5.09 1.35
N ALA A 20 -4.80 6.31 1.77
CA ALA A 20 -5.66 7.20 1.01
C ALA A 20 -5.02 7.59 -0.35
N ALA A 21 -3.72 7.89 -0.36
CA ALA A 21 -2.95 8.24 -1.55
C ALA A 21 -2.93 7.13 -2.62
N LEU A 22 -3.11 5.87 -2.23
CA LEU A 22 -3.15 4.75 -3.18
C LEU A 22 -4.48 4.59 -3.89
N ARG A 23 -5.60 5.10 -3.37
CA ARG A 23 -6.95 4.78 -3.89
C ARG A 23 -7.14 5.12 -5.36
N VAL A 24 -6.89 6.37 -5.73
CA VAL A 24 -7.09 6.85 -7.11
C VAL A 24 -6.05 6.26 -8.07
N PRO A 25 -4.74 6.30 -7.76
CA PRO A 25 -3.72 5.73 -8.63
C PRO A 25 -3.89 4.23 -8.87
N SER A 26 -4.28 3.48 -7.84
CA SER A 26 -4.53 2.03 -7.95
C SER A 26 -5.67 1.72 -8.92
N ARG A 27 -6.75 2.50 -8.88
CA ARG A 27 -7.87 2.35 -9.82
C ARG A 27 -7.45 2.70 -11.24
N GLN A 28 -6.80 3.84 -11.44
CA GLN A 28 -6.30 4.27 -12.76
C GLN A 28 -5.34 3.24 -13.36
N TRP A 29 -4.42 2.72 -12.52
CA TRP A 29 -3.49 1.68 -12.94
C TRP A 29 -4.23 0.40 -13.34
N ALA A 30 -5.21 -0.04 -12.55
CA ALA A 30 -5.98 -1.24 -12.85
C ALA A 30 -6.77 -1.11 -14.16
N ASP A 31 -7.34 0.06 -14.44
CA ASP A 31 -8.09 0.30 -15.68
C ASP A 31 -7.15 0.25 -16.90
N LEU A 32 -5.99 0.92 -16.86
CA LEU A 32 -4.99 0.87 -17.92
C LEU A 32 -4.37 -0.53 -18.07
N ALA A 33 -4.12 -1.23 -16.96
CA ALA A 33 -3.57 -2.57 -16.96
C ALA A 33 -4.53 -3.57 -17.62
N ARG A 34 -5.85 -3.41 -17.44
CA ARG A 34 -6.85 -4.24 -18.14
C ARG A 34 -6.76 -4.06 -19.65
N LEU A 35 -6.66 -2.82 -20.13
CA LEU A 35 -6.49 -2.54 -21.56
C LEU A 35 -5.20 -3.19 -22.10
N ALA A 36 -4.09 -3.03 -21.37
CA ALA A 36 -2.80 -3.62 -21.72
C ALA A 36 -2.86 -5.15 -21.82
N VAL A 37 -3.48 -5.83 -20.85
CA VAL A 37 -3.65 -7.31 -20.86
C VAL A 37 -4.56 -7.78 -21.98
N GLN A 38 -5.56 -6.97 -22.36
CA GLN A 38 -6.46 -7.27 -23.47
C GLN A 38 -5.87 -6.92 -24.85
N GLY A 39 -4.63 -6.40 -24.90
CA GLY A 39 -4.00 -5.96 -26.14
C GLY A 39 -4.68 -4.74 -26.79
N GLN A 40 -5.49 -4.01 -26.03
CA GLN A 40 -6.16 -2.80 -26.50
C GLN A 40 -5.21 -1.58 -26.43
N PRO A 41 -5.41 -0.53 -27.23
CA PRO A 41 -4.65 0.71 -27.10
C PRO A 41 -4.77 1.32 -25.69
N TYR A 42 -3.64 1.74 -25.13
CA TYR A 42 -3.57 2.36 -23.81
C TYR A 42 -2.37 3.31 -23.72
N ASN A 43 -2.35 4.16 -22.69
CA ASN A 43 -1.20 5.02 -22.43
C ASN A 43 -0.14 4.27 -21.60
N ALA A 44 0.88 3.74 -22.28
CA ALA A 44 1.95 2.96 -21.65
C ALA A 44 2.82 3.78 -20.69
N GLN A 45 3.11 5.04 -21.02
CA GLN A 45 3.86 5.93 -20.15
C GLN A 45 3.10 6.16 -18.83
N ARG A 46 1.80 6.49 -18.92
CA ARG A 46 0.96 6.71 -17.74
C ARG A 46 0.83 5.47 -16.88
N LEU A 47 0.72 4.28 -17.49
CA LEU A 47 0.70 3.01 -16.77
C LEU A 47 2.00 2.81 -15.97
N ALA A 48 3.16 3.07 -16.58
CA ALA A 48 4.46 2.94 -15.92
C ALA A 48 4.65 3.95 -14.78
N GLU A 49 4.23 5.21 -14.97
CA GLU A 49 4.25 6.25 -13.92
C GLU A 49 3.40 5.86 -12.71
N LEU A 50 2.17 5.36 -12.96
CA LEU A 50 1.28 4.88 -11.91
C LEU A 50 1.86 3.66 -11.19
N GLU A 51 2.45 2.71 -11.93
CA GLU A 51 3.11 1.54 -11.34
C GLU A 51 4.24 1.95 -10.41
N ALA A 52 5.11 2.87 -10.86
CA ALA A 52 6.23 3.38 -10.07
C ALA A 52 5.74 4.07 -8.80
N PHE A 53 4.76 4.99 -8.94
CA PHE A 53 4.18 5.70 -7.80
C PHE A 53 3.57 4.72 -6.77
N ILE A 54 2.74 3.78 -7.22
CA ILE A 54 2.10 2.79 -6.35
C ILE A 54 3.17 1.96 -5.63
N ASN A 55 4.21 1.50 -6.33
CA ASN A 55 5.27 0.71 -5.74
C ASN A 55 6.07 1.48 -4.68
N THR A 56 6.34 2.78 -4.91
CA THR A 56 6.99 3.65 -3.92
C THR A 56 6.14 3.77 -2.65
N VAL A 57 4.87 4.16 -2.78
CA VAL A 57 3.97 4.33 -1.62
C VAL A 57 3.73 3.00 -0.89
N ARG A 58 3.63 1.89 -1.62
CA ARG A 58 3.54 0.54 -1.01
C ARG A 58 4.82 0.16 -0.26
N GLY A 59 5.99 0.58 -0.73
CA GLY A 59 7.27 0.41 -0.05
C GLY A 59 7.30 1.16 1.28
N GLU A 60 6.89 2.42 1.28
CA GLU A 60 6.76 3.24 2.49
C GLU A 60 5.77 2.64 3.50
N LEU A 61 4.59 2.23 3.03
CA LEU A 61 3.59 1.54 3.85
C LEU A 61 4.13 0.24 4.44
N ARG A 62 4.88 -0.54 3.67
CA ARG A 62 5.51 -1.76 4.15
C ARG A 62 6.44 -1.47 5.32
N THR A 63 7.32 -0.47 5.19
CA THR A 63 8.23 -0.10 6.27
C THR A 63 7.46 0.30 7.53
N ALA A 64 6.45 1.17 7.39
CA ALA A 64 5.61 1.58 8.52
C ALA A 64 4.84 0.41 9.16
N VAL A 65 4.31 -0.52 8.36
CA VAL A 65 3.61 -1.73 8.85
C VAL A 65 4.55 -2.67 9.61
N ILE A 66 5.80 -2.82 9.17
CA ILE A 66 6.81 -3.63 9.85
C ILE A 66 7.14 -3.00 11.20
N VAL A 67 7.51 -1.73 11.21
CA VAL A 67 7.85 -0.99 12.43
C VAL A 67 6.67 -1.00 13.42
N ALA A 68 5.45 -0.70 12.97
CA ALA A 68 4.27 -0.78 13.83
C ALA A 68 4.08 -2.19 14.40
N SER A 69 4.31 -3.24 13.61
CA SER A 69 4.16 -4.63 14.05
C SER A 69 5.22 -5.09 15.05
N GLU A 70 6.37 -4.44 15.09
CA GLU A 70 7.46 -4.74 16.02
C GLU A 70 7.32 -4.01 17.36
N HIS A 71 6.68 -2.83 17.34
CA HIS A 71 6.66 -1.93 18.50
C HIS A 71 5.30 -1.78 19.18
N PHE A 72 4.19 -2.19 18.54
CA PHE A 72 2.84 -2.05 19.09
C PHE A 72 2.21 -3.40 19.43
N THR A 73 1.36 -3.38 20.46
CA THR A 73 0.52 -4.52 20.88
C THR A 73 -0.53 -4.87 19.82
N GLU A 74 -1.11 -6.07 19.85
CA GLU A 74 -2.15 -6.46 18.88
C GLU A 74 -3.39 -5.55 18.98
N GLU A 75 -3.74 -5.08 20.19
CA GLU A 75 -4.82 -4.13 20.43
C GLU A 75 -4.55 -2.78 19.75
N GLN A 76 -3.33 -2.25 19.91
CA GLN A 76 -2.90 -1.03 19.23
C GLN A 76 -2.88 -1.21 17.71
N LEU A 77 -2.41 -2.35 17.21
CA LEU A 77 -2.42 -2.68 15.79
C LEU A 77 -3.85 -2.80 15.24
N GLU A 78 -4.82 -3.25 16.04
CA GLU A 78 -6.22 -3.26 15.64
C GLU A 78 -6.78 -1.85 15.51
N LEU A 79 -6.55 -0.99 16.50
CA LEU A 79 -6.98 0.42 16.47
C LEU A 79 -6.36 1.17 15.29
N LEU A 80 -5.06 1.02 15.09
CA LEU A 80 -4.34 1.63 13.98
C LEU A 80 -4.93 1.19 12.63
N ARG A 81 -5.16 -0.11 12.42
CA ARG A 81 -5.80 -0.64 11.20
C ARG A 81 -7.18 -0.05 10.96
N LYS A 82 -8.00 0.08 12.01
CA LYS A 82 -9.32 0.72 11.94
C LYS A 82 -9.22 2.18 11.50
N HIS A 83 -8.32 2.96 12.10
CA HIS A 83 -8.10 4.37 11.73
C HIS A 83 -7.54 4.55 10.32
N ALA A 84 -6.68 3.64 9.88
CA ALA A 84 -6.13 3.62 8.53
C ALA A 84 -7.09 3.06 7.46
N VAL A 85 -8.29 2.61 7.84
CA VAL A 85 -9.26 1.96 6.95
C VAL A 85 -8.63 0.77 6.21
N MET A 86 -7.89 -0.06 6.95
CA MET A 86 -7.13 -1.18 6.40
C MET A 86 -7.61 -2.51 7.01
N SER A 87 -7.90 -3.49 6.16
CA SER A 87 -8.27 -4.83 6.62
C SER A 87 -7.08 -5.60 7.21
N LYS A 88 -7.33 -6.61 8.04
CA LYS A 88 -6.28 -7.51 8.58
C LYS A 88 -5.50 -8.20 7.45
N THR A 89 -6.18 -8.55 6.37
CA THR A 89 -5.57 -9.20 5.19
C THR A 89 -4.69 -8.22 4.42
N ALA A 90 -5.14 -6.99 4.19
CA ALA A 90 -4.34 -5.95 3.56
C ALA A 90 -3.07 -5.66 4.39
N TRP A 91 -3.20 -5.53 5.71
CA TRP A 91 -2.06 -5.38 6.63
C TRP A 91 -1.03 -6.50 6.47
N ARG A 92 -1.48 -7.76 6.50
CA ARG A 92 -0.62 -8.94 6.31
C ARG A 92 0.05 -8.95 4.93
N SER A 93 -0.61 -8.41 3.90
CA SER A 93 -0.03 -8.35 2.55
C SER A 93 1.21 -7.45 2.50
N TYR A 94 1.23 -6.34 3.26
CA TYR A 94 2.38 -5.42 3.33
C TYR A 94 3.58 -6.02 4.04
N LYS A 95 3.39 -7.04 4.88
CA LYS A 95 4.50 -7.83 5.46
C LYS A 95 5.23 -8.68 4.42
N LYS A 96 4.70 -8.85 3.21
CA LYS A 96 5.40 -9.48 2.08
C LYS A 96 5.94 -8.43 1.10
N SER A 97 7.18 -8.60 0.64
CA SER A 97 7.74 -7.74 -0.41
C SER A 97 7.13 -8.15 -1.74
N ARG A 98 6.13 -7.39 -2.23
CA ARG A 98 5.45 -7.64 -3.51
C ARG A 98 5.22 -6.33 -4.25
N ARG A 99 5.78 -6.24 -5.45
CA ARG A 99 5.58 -5.13 -6.37
C ARG A 99 4.29 -5.31 -7.17
N VAL A 100 3.62 -4.20 -7.44
CA VAL A 100 2.57 -4.09 -8.45
C VAL A 100 3.25 -4.14 -9.81
N THR A 101 2.79 -5.09 -10.61
CA THR A 101 3.19 -5.32 -12.01
C THR A 101 1.95 -5.84 -12.74
N LEU A 102 1.94 -5.92 -14.07
CA LEU A 102 0.83 -6.53 -14.79
C LEU A 102 0.53 -7.98 -14.37
N LYS A 103 1.52 -8.73 -13.85
CA LYS A 103 1.35 -10.13 -13.42
C LYS A 103 0.73 -10.27 -12.02
N THR A 104 1.13 -9.42 -11.09
CA THR A 104 0.81 -9.55 -9.65
C THR A 104 -0.07 -8.42 -9.11
N GLY A 105 -0.14 -7.31 -9.85
CA GLY A 105 -0.68 -6.03 -9.40
C GLY A 105 -2.17 -6.07 -9.11
N PHE A 106 -2.96 -6.78 -9.92
CA PHE A 106 -4.41 -6.88 -9.71
C PHE A 106 -4.76 -7.35 -8.30
N THR A 107 -4.08 -8.37 -7.77
CA THR A 107 -4.32 -8.87 -6.40
C THR A 107 -3.88 -7.91 -5.29
N LEU A 108 -3.06 -6.91 -5.61
CA LEU A 108 -2.47 -5.97 -4.67
C LEU A 108 -3.18 -4.59 -4.67
N VAL A 109 -3.94 -4.31 -5.73
CA VAL A 109 -4.68 -3.05 -5.95
C VAL A 109 -6.20 -3.24 -5.89
N THR A 110 -6.70 -4.47 -5.87
CA THR A 110 -8.10 -4.78 -5.59
C THR A 110 -8.39 -4.53 -4.11
N TYR A 111 -9.24 -3.53 -3.85
CA TYR A 111 -9.80 -3.20 -2.54
C TYR A 111 -11.19 -3.82 -2.38
#